data_AF-A0A7X9DSB8-F1
#
_entry.id   AF-A0A7X9DSB8-F1
#
_cell.length_a   1.000
_cell.length_b   1.000
_cell.length_c   1.000
_cell.angle_alpha   90.00
_cell.angle_beta   90.00
_cell.angle_gamma   90.00
#
_symmetry.space_group_name_H-M   'P 1'
#
loop_
_entity.id
_entity.type
_entity.pdbx_description
1 polymer ?
#
loop_
_entity_poly.entity_id
_entity_poly.type
_entity_poly.pdbx_seq_one_letter_code
_entity_poly.pdbx_strand_id
1 'polypeptide(L)'
;MNVDKIMHDLMQKHPGEKEYHQAVREVLESIEEVYNENPQFESAGIIERLIEPDRVLMFKVPWVDDEGKVHVNLGYRVQFNNALGPYKGGLRFHPSVNLSILKFLGFEQIFKNSLTTLPMGGAKGGSDFDPKGKSQAEIMRFCQSFMLELWKLIGPEMDVPAGDIGVGGREIGYLYGMYKKLTHEHNGVLTGKGINWGGSLIRPEATGFGAVYFANEMLATIGESFKNKIVAVSGFGNVAWGAITKATELGAKVVTISGPDGYVYDPDGISGEKIDYLL
;
A
#
# COMPACT_ATOMS: atom_id res chain seq x y z
N MET A 1 -7.13 -18.99 -21.84
CA MET A 1 -7.02 -17.56 -22.09
C MET A 1 -6.00 -17.31 -23.18
N ASN A 2 -6.12 -16.17 -23.86
CA ASN A 2 -5.09 -15.65 -24.77
C ASN A 2 -4.66 -14.30 -24.19
N VAL A 3 -3.50 -14.27 -23.53
CA VAL A 3 -3.03 -13.09 -22.79
C VAL A 3 -2.89 -11.88 -23.71
N ASP A 4 -2.34 -12.05 -24.91
CA ASP A 4 -2.13 -10.93 -25.84
C ASP A 4 -3.43 -10.31 -26.33
N LYS A 5 -4.46 -11.14 -26.56
CA LYS A 5 -5.80 -10.63 -26.90
C LYS A 5 -6.38 -9.83 -25.74
N ILE A 6 -6.33 -10.36 -24.53
CA ILE A 6 -6.85 -9.69 -23.32
C ILE A 6 -6.12 -8.37 -23.08
N MET A 7 -4.80 -8.37 -23.22
CA MET A 7 -3.98 -7.17 -23.07
C MET A 7 -4.27 -6.14 -24.16
N HIS A 8 -4.48 -6.57 -25.41
CA HIS A 8 -4.90 -5.67 -26.49
C HIS A 8 -6.22 -4.97 -26.14
N ASP A 9 -7.23 -5.73 -25.75
CA ASP A 9 -8.56 -5.20 -25.39
C ASP A 9 -8.47 -4.28 -24.16
N LEU A 10 -7.69 -4.66 -23.15
CA LEU A 10 -7.45 -3.84 -21.95
C LEU A 10 -6.79 -2.50 -22.30
N MET A 11 -5.74 -2.51 -23.14
CA MET A 11 -5.01 -1.31 -23.55
C MET A 11 -5.86 -0.37 -24.41
N GLN A 12 -6.78 -0.91 -25.21
CA GLN A 12 -7.76 -0.09 -25.94
C GLN A 12 -8.76 0.57 -24.99
N LYS A 13 -9.20 -0.16 -23.95
CA LYS A 13 -10.18 0.34 -22.97
C LYS A 13 -9.58 1.35 -22.00
N HIS A 14 -8.33 1.15 -21.58
CA HIS A 14 -7.63 1.97 -20.57
C HIS A 14 -6.35 2.62 -21.13
N PRO A 15 -6.45 3.47 -22.17
CA PRO A 15 -5.27 4.00 -22.86
C PRO A 15 -4.39 4.83 -21.93
N GLY A 16 -3.07 4.61 -22.00
CA GLY A 16 -2.07 5.40 -21.27
C GLY A 16 -1.75 4.91 -19.85
N GLU A 17 -2.42 3.88 -19.35
CA GLU A 17 -2.19 3.35 -18.00
C GLU A 17 -1.04 2.32 -17.95
N LYS A 18 0.19 2.75 -18.23
CA LYS A 18 1.35 1.86 -18.45
C LYS A 18 1.66 0.97 -17.25
N GLU A 19 1.67 1.53 -16.04
CA GLU A 19 1.92 0.79 -14.80
C GLU A 19 0.85 -0.27 -14.58
N TYR A 20 -0.42 0.08 -14.84
CA TYR A 20 -1.53 -0.85 -14.72
C TYR A 20 -1.43 -2.00 -15.75
N HIS A 21 -1.14 -1.69 -17.01
CA HIS A 21 -0.98 -2.70 -18.06
C HIS A 21 0.15 -3.67 -17.77
N GLN A 22 1.28 -3.17 -17.26
CA GLN A 22 2.40 -4.01 -16.88
C GLN A 22 1.98 -5.03 -15.81
N ALA A 23 1.36 -4.57 -14.73
CA ALA A 23 0.97 -5.44 -13.62
C ALA A 23 -0.08 -6.48 -14.02
N VAL A 24 -1.04 -6.10 -14.88
CA VAL A 24 -2.01 -7.08 -15.40
C VAL A 24 -1.31 -8.13 -16.24
N ARG A 25 -0.43 -7.74 -17.18
CA ARG A 25 0.29 -8.70 -18.03
C ARG A 25 1.11 -9.69 -17.20
N GLU A 26 1.91 -9.20 -16.26
CA GLU A 26 2.79 -10.05 -15.42
C GLU A 26 1.99 -11.09 -14.63
N VAL A 27 0.83 -10.71 -14.07
CA VAL A 27 -0.06 -11.64 -13.37
C VAL A 27 -0.70 -12.64 -14.34
N LEU A 28 -1.22 -12.19 -15.49
CA LEU A 28 -1.90 -13.07 -16.45
C LEU A 28 -0.94 -14.12 -17.02
N GLU A 29 0.29 -13.73 -17.36
CA GLU A 29 1.34 -14.64 -17.82
C GLU A 29 1.69 -15.68 -16.74
N SER A 30 1.67 -15.29 -15.46
CA SER A 30 1.99 -16.18 -14.34
C SER A 30 0.90 -17.22 -14.02
N ILE A 31 -0.36 -16.99 -14.44
CA ILE A 31 -1.50 -17.85 -14.12
C ILE A 31 -2.14 -18.51 -15.35
N GLU A 32 -1.59 -18.30 -16.55
CA GLU A 32 -2.15 -18.75 -17.82
C GLU A 32 -2.40 -20.27 -17.84
N GLU A 33 -1.40 -21.06 -17.45
CA GLU A 33 -1.50 -22.53 -17.40
C GLU A 33 -2.64 -22.98 -16.48
N VAL A 34 -2.63 -22.51 -15.24
CA VAL A 34 -3.67 -22.84 -14.23
C VAL A 34 -5.05 -22.44 -14.71
N TYR A 35 -5.20 -21.28 -15.35
CA TYR A 35 -6.48 -20.86 -15.88
C TYR A 35 -6.98 -21.78 -17.00
N ASN A 36 -6.09 -22.18 -17.91
CA ASN A 36 -6.41 -23.03 -19.06
C ASN A 36 -6.82 -24.45 -18.65
N GLU A 37 -6.27 -24.95 -17.54
CA GLU A 37 -6.66 -26.24 -16.95
C GLU A 37 -8.03 -26.20 -16.25
N ASN A 38 -8.64 -25.03 -16.10
CA ASN A 38 -9.88 -24.82 -15.36
C ASN A 38 -10.96 -24.17 -16.23
N PRO A 39 -11.65 -24.95 -17.11
CA PRO A 39 -12.66 -24.42 -18.05
C PRO A 39 -13.81 -23.65 -17.40
N GLN A 40 -14.10 -23.92 -16.12
CA GLN A 40 -15.10 -23.18 -15.35
C GLN A 40 -14.73 -21.71 -15.12
N PHE A 41 -13.44 -21.35 -15.17
CA PHE A 41 -13.01 -19.96 -15.06
C PHE A 41 -13.29 -19.18 -16.34
N GLU A 42 -13.08 -19.81 -17.50
CA GLU A 42 -13.43 -19.23 -18.79
C GLU A 42 -14.94 -19.07 -18.95
N SER A 43 -15.72 -20.09 -18.60
CA SER A 43 -17.19 -20.00 -18.71
C SER A 43 -17.80 -18.93 -17.80
N ALA A 44 -17.13 -18.61 -16.68
CA ALA A 44 -17.55 -17.56 -15.76
C ALA A 44 -16.94 -16.18 -16.05
N GLY A 45 -16.08 -16.05 -17.08
CA GLY A 45 -15.40 -14.81 -17.45
C GLY A 45 -14.55 -14.26 -16.31
N ILE A 46 -13.82 -15.12 -15.59
CA ILE A 46 -13.12 -14.72 -14.35
C ILE A 46 -12.10 -13.62 -14.63
N ILE A 47 -11.33 -13.71 -15.72
CA ILE A 47 -10.25 -12.75 -16.00
C ILE A 47 -10.83 -11.40 -16.40
N GLU A 48 -11.86 -11.37 -17.24
CA GLU A 48 -12.53 -10.15 -17.69
C GLU A 48 -13.12 -9.36 -16.51
N ARG A 49 -13.62 -10.05 -15.48
CA ARG A 49 -14.10 -9.43 -14.24
C ARG A 49 -12.96 -9.04 -13.30
N LEU A 50 -11.91 -9.85 -13.21
CA LEU A 50 -10.80 -9.65 -12.27
C LEU A 50 -9.93 -8.44 -12.65
N ILE A 51 -9.75 -8.18 -13.95
CA ILE A 51 -8.94 -7.06 -14.47
C ILE A 51 -9.77 -5.77 -14.63
N GLU A 52 -10.99 -5.72 -14.12
CA GLU A 52 -11.75 -4.47 -14.06
C GLU A 52 -12.09 -4.19 -12.60
N PRO A 53 -11.72 -3.02 -12.06
CA PRO A 53 -12.06 -2.68 -10.68
C PRO A 53 -13.58 -2.60 -10.52
N ASP A 54 -14.10 -3.15 -9.42
CA ASP A 54 -15.52 -3.05 -9.05
C ASP A 54 -15.99 -1.59 -9.03
N ARG A 55 -15.13 -0.66 -8.58
CA ARG A 55 -15.41 0.77 -8.55
C ARG A 55 -14.15 1.63 -8.53
N VAL A 56 -14.18 2.75 -9.24
CA VAL A 56 -13.19 3.83 -9.12
C VAL A 56 -13.92 5.12 -8.75
N LEU A 57 -13.53 5.74 -7.63
CA LEU A 57 -13.90 7.11 -7.30
C LEU A 57 -12.72 8.03 -7.57
N MET A 58 -12.95 9.08 -8.35
CA MET A 58 -12.06 10.23 -8.50
C MET A 58 -12.82 11.48 -8.09
N PHE A 59 -12.22 12.30 -7.22
CA PHE A 59 -12.89 13.45 -6.63
C PHE A 59 -11.95 14.62 -6.39
N LYS A 60 -12.50 15.83 -6.35
CA LYS A 60 -11.77 17.06 -6.08
C LYS A 60 -11.56 17.22 -4.57
N VAL A 61 -10.37 17.66 -4.17
CA VAL A 61 -10.00 17.93 -2.77
C VAL A 61 -9.55 19.38 -2.63
N PRO A 62 -10.47 20.33 -2.37
CA PRO A 62 -10.12 21.73 -2.13
C PRO A 62 -9.65 21.95 -0.69
N TRP A 63 -8.58 22.71 -0.47
CA TRP A 63 -8.08 23.04 0.86
C TRP A 63 -7.38 24.41 0.85
N VAL A 64 -7.06 24.94 2.04
CA VAL A 64 -6.43 26.25 2.21
C VAL A 64 -5.10 26.09 2.92
N ASP A 65 -4.04 26.71 2.43
CA ASP A 65 -2.72 26.70 3.06
C ASP A 65 -2.63 27.68 4.25
N ASP A 66 -1.47 27.73 4.91
CA ASP A 66 -1.28 28.62 6.06
C ASP A 66 -1.24 30.12 5.67
N GLU A 67 -1.07 30.43 4.38
CA GLU A 67 -1.12 31.80 3.83
C GLU A 67 -2.54 32.21 3.41
N GLY A 68 -3.53 31.33 3.56
CA GLY A 68 -4.91 31.58 3.17
C GLY A 68 -5.20 31.36 1.67
N LYS A 69 -4.24 30.80 0.92
CA LYS A 69 -4.40 30.49 -0.50
C LYS A 69 -5.11 29.15 -0.68
N VAL A 70 -6.05 29.14 -1.61
CA VAL A 70 -6.81 27.94 -1.97
C VAL A 70 -5.99 27.07 -2.92
N HIS A 71 -5.94 25.77 -2.61
CA HIS A 71 -5.35 24.73 -3.44
C HIS A 71 -6.40 23.68 -3.80
N VAL A 72 -6.15 22.97 -4.89
CA VAL A 72 -7.01 21.89 -5.37
C VAL A 72 -6.15 20.73 -5.80
N ASN A 73 -6.45 19.55 -5.25
CA ASN A 73 -5.81 18.28 -5.58
C ASN A 73 -6.86 17.27 -6.05
N LEU A 74 -6.43 16.20 -6.71
CA LEU A 74 -7.28 15.06 -7.03
C LEU A 74 -7.11 13.97 -5.97
N GLY A 75 -8.24 13.45 -5.49
CA GLY A 75 -8.35 12.30 -4.62
C GLY A 75 -8.91 11.09 -5.37
N TYR A 76 -8.48 9.89 -4.96
CA TYR A 76 -8.83 8.65 -5.61
C TYR A 76 -9.11 7.54 -4.59
N ARG A 77 -10.07 6.66 -4.91
CA ARG A 77 -10.23 5.34 -4.31
C ARG A 77 -10.63 4.31 -5.36
N VAL A 78 -9.75 3.33 -5.59
CA VAL A 78 -9.95 2.17 -6.46
C VAL A 78 -10.31 0.98 -5.57
N GLN A 79 -11.58 0.62 -5.56
CA GLN A 79 -12.11 -0.58 -4.93
C GLN A 79 -12.09 -1.69 -5.99
N PHE A 80 -11.10 -2.58 -5.91
CA PHE A 80 -10.78 -3.45 -7.03
C PHE A 80 -11.57 -4.76 -6.98
N ASN A 81 -11.48 -5.49 -5.86
CA ASN A 81 -12.16 -6.76 -5.70
C ASN A 81 -12.48 -7.02 -4.22
N ASN A 82 -13.70 -7.45 -3.90
CA ASN A 82 -14.12 -7.80 -2.54
C ASN A 82 -14.49 -9.29 -2.34
N ALA A 83 -14.02 -10.18 -3.22
CA ALA A 83 -14.45 -11.58 -3.20
C ALA A 83 -14.12 -12.33 -1.90
N LEU A 84 -13.02 -11.96 -1.24
CA LEU A 84 -12.57 -12.58 0.02
C LEU A 84 -12.96 -11.79 1.28
N GLY A 85 -13.49 -10.59 1.14
CA GLY A 85 -13.81 -9.69 2.26
C GLY A 85 -13.78 -8.21 1.85
N PRO A 86 -13.89 -7.29 2.82
CA PRO A 86 -13.90 -5.85 2.57
C PRO A 86 -12.70 -5.40 1.73
N TYR A 87 -12.89 -4.38 0.90
CA TYR A 87 -11.79 -3.79 0.14
C TYR A 87 -10.68 -3.33 1.09
N LYS A 88 -9.42 -3.68 0.80
CA LYS A 88 -8.31 -3.39 1.69
C LYS A 88 -7.11 -2.87 0.93
N GLY A 89 -6.64 -1.69 1.32
CA GLY A 89 -5.32 -1.19 0.92
C GLY A 89 -5.10 0.28 1.20
N GLY A 90 -3.82 0.66 1.18
CA GLY A 90 -3.33 1.97 1.65
C GLY A 90 -3.79 3.17 0.82
N LEU A 91 -3.60 4.35 1.41
CA LEU A 91 -3.72 5.67 0.78
C LEU A 91 -2.32 6.24 0.57
N ARG A 92 -2.01 6.69 -0.65
CA ARG A 92 -0.72 7.32 -1.00
C ARG A 92 -0.91 8.81 -1.28
N PHE A 93 -0.16 9.68 -0.59
CA PHE A 93 -0.09 11.11 -0.90
C PHE A 93 1.28 11.42 -1.49
N HIS A 94 1.33 11.61 -2.81
CA HIS A 94 2.56 11.88 -3.52
C HIS A 94 2.26 12.58 -4.86
N PRO A 95 3.05 13.57 -5.30
CA PRO A 95 2.78 14.33 -6.52
C PRO A 95 2.77 13.49 -7.81
N SER A 96 3.31 12.28 -7.78
CA SER A 96 3.26 11.36 -8.93
C SER A 96 1.96 10.55 -9.03
N VAL A 97 1.09 10.58 -8.01
CA VAL A 97 -0.12 9.74 -7.97
C VAL A 97 -1.04 10.08 -9.14
N ASN A 98 -1.47 9.05 -9.85
CA ASN A 98 -2.48 9.12 -10.90
C ASN A 98 -3.31 7.82 -10.90
N LEU A 99 -4.33 7.74 -11.75
CA LEU A 99 -5.22 6.58 -11.80
C LEU A 99 -4.49 5.28 -12.19
N SER A 100 -3.58 5.33 -13.17
CA SER A 100 -2.78 4.17 -13.61
C SER A 100 -2.04 3.52 -12.43
N ILE A 101 -1.30 4.34 -11.67
CA ILE A 101 -0.53 3.88 -10.50
C ILE A 101 -1.46 3.28 -9.44
N LEU A 102 -2.63 3.86 -9.19
CA LEU A 102 -3.55 3.35 -8.18
C LEU A 102 -4.30 2.09 -8.62
N LYS A 103 -4.60 1.93 -9.91
CA LYS A 103 -5.12 0.67 -10.46
C LYS A 103 -4.07 -0.42 -10.40
N PHE A 104 -2.84 -0.14 -10.81
CA PHE A 104 -1.68 -1.03 -10.63
C PHE A 104 -1.60 -1.54 -9.19
N LEU A 105 -1.44 -0.61 -8.23
CA LEU A 105 -1.27 -0.97 -6.83
C LEU A 105 -2.52 -1.66 -6.27
N GLY A 106 -3.71 -1.29 -6.71
CA GLY A 106 -4.98 -1.91 -6.28
C GLY A 106 -5.14 -3.33 -6.80
N PHE A 107 -4.70 -3.60 -8.03
CA PHE A 107 -4.74 -4.92 -8.66
C PHE A 107 -3.79 -5.90 -7.95
N GLU A 108 -2.53 -5.51 -7.74
CA GLU A 108 -1.59 -6.34 -6.96
C GLU A 108 -2.07 -6.60 -5.53
N GLN A 109 -2.76 -5.61 -4.94
CA GLN A 109 -3.26 -5.72 -3.57
C GLN A 109 -4.29 -6.84 -3.42
N ILE A 110 -5.02 -7.21 -4.48
CA ILE A 110 -5.95 -8.37 -4.47
C ILE A 110 -5.18 -9.64 -4.12
N PHE A 111 -4.15 -9.95 -4.90
CA PHE A 111 -3.39 -11.18 -4.76
C PHE A 111 -2.54 -11.18 -3.50
N LYS A 112 -1.91 -10.03 -3.19
CA LYS A 112 -1.16 -9.87 -1.93
C LYS A 112 -2.03 -10.16 -0.71
N ASN A 113 -3.25 -9.65 -0.68
CA ASN A 113 -4.15 -9.87 0.45
C ASN A 113 -4.69 -11.31 0.48
N SER A 114 -5.01 -11.89 -0.67
CA SER A 114 -5.39 -13.31 -0.79
C SER A 114 -4.34 -14.25 -0.19
N LEU A 115 -3.06 -13.99 -0.46
CA LEU A 115 -1.94 -14.81 0.06
C LEU A 115 -1.77 -14.75 1.58
N THR A 116 -2.39 -13.79 2.28
CA THR A 116 -2.32 -13.71 3.75
C THR A 116 -3.23 -14.71 4.46
N THR A 117 -4.10 -15.40 3.72
CA THR A 117 -5.17 -16.29 4.24
C THR A 117 -6.21 -15.58 5.12
N LEU A 118 -6.21 -14.24 5.16
CA LEU A 118 -7.18 -13.43 5.90
C LEU A 118 -8.31 -12.93 4.98
N PRO A 119 -9.50 -12.64 5.52
CA PRO A 119 -10.66 -12.23 4.73
C PRO A 119 -10.55 -10.76 4.28
N MET A 120 -9.73 -10.50 3.25
CA MET A 120 -9.44 -9.17 2.74
C MET A 120 -9.53 -9.12 1.22
N GLY A 121 -10.33 -8.20 0.69
CA GLY A 121 -10.32 -7.84 -0.73
C GLY A 121 -9.12 -6.95 -1.09
N GLY A 122 -9.05 -6.45 -2.33
CA GLY A 122 -8.00 -5.58 -2.83
C GLY A 122 -8.50 -4.18 -3.18
N ALA A 123 -7.75 -3.16 -2.75
CA ALA A 123 -8.01 -1.76 -3.11
C ALA A 123 -6.78 -0.88 -2.97
N LYS A 124 -6.84 0.32 -3.53
CA LYS A 124 -5.87 1.39 -3.27
C LYS A 124 -6.52 2.75 -3.37
N GLY A 125 -5.93 3.76 -2.78
CA GLY A 125 -6.34 5.14 -2.99
C GLY A 125 -5.20 6.10 -2.74
N GLY A 126 -5.51 7.39 -2.80
CA GLY A 126 -4.50 8.41 -2.61
C GLY A 126 -4.86 9.75 -3.22
N SER A 127 -3.87 10.61 -3.30
CA SER A 127 -3.96 11.92 -3.92
C SER A 127 -2.62 12.36 -4.47
N ASP A 128 -2.67 13.21 -5.49
CA ASP A 128 -1.51 13.96 -6.02
C ASP A 128 -0.99 15.05 -5.06
N PHE A 129 -1.56 15.15 -3.85
CA PHE A 129 -1.08 16.02 -2.78
C PHE A 129 0.35 15.66 -2.36
N ASP A 130 1.22 16.68 -2.33
CA ASP A 130 2.59 16.56 -1.81
C ASP A 130 2.65 17.00 -0.34
N PRO A 131 2.82 16.06 0.62
CA PRO A 131 2.94 16.39 2.03
C PRO A 131 4.30 17.03 2.38
N LYS A 132 5.30 16.99 1.49
CA LYS A 132 6.62 17.58 1.74
C LYS A 132 6.50 19.10 1.89
N GLY A 133 7.16 19.62 2.91
CA GLY A 133 7.17 21.06 3.23
C GLY A 133 5.85 21.61 3.77
N LYS A 134 4.84 20.76 4.03
CA LYS A 134 3.56 21.20 4.59
C LYS A 134 3.59 21.23 6.11
N SER A 135 2.90 22.21 6.68
CA SER A 135 2.69 22.27 8.12
C SER A 135 1.75 21.16 8.59
N GLN A 136 1.77 20.89 9.90
CA GLN A 136 0.82 19.93 10.47
C GLN A 136 -0.64 20.36 10.27
N ALA A 137 -0.91 21.67 10.26
CA ALA A 137 -2.24 22.22 10.09
C ALA A 137 -2.73 22.09 8.64
N GLU A 138 -1.85 22.34 7.66
CA GLU A 138 -2.14 22.10 6.24
C GLU A 138 -2.48 20.64 5.96
N ILE A 139 -1.68 19.71 6.48
CA ILE A 139 -1.92 18.27 6.33
C ILE A 139 -3.24 17.87 6.98
N MET A 140 -3.56 18.42 8.15
CA MET A 140 -4.85 18.18 8.82
C MET A 140 -6.02 18.67 7.97
N ARG A 141 -5.96 19.92 7.45
CA ARG A 141 -7.02 20.48 6.60
C ARG A 141 -7.19 19.68 5.31
N PHE A 142 -6.08 19.25 4.70
CA PHE A 142 -6.10 18.37 3.53
C PHE A 142 -6.78 17.02 3.85
N CYS A 143 -6.36 16.34 4.92
CA CYS A 143 -6.95 15.07 5.34
C CYS A 143 -8.46 15.19 5.63
N GLN A 144 -8.87 16.27 6.29
CA GLN A 144 -10.28 16.53 6.55
C GLN A 144 -11.07 16.74 5.24
N SER A 145 -10.56 17.55 4.33
CA SER A 145 -11.16 17.77 3.00
C SER A 145 -11.25 16.47 2.19
N PHE A 146 -10.18 15.67 2.19
CA PHE A 146 -10.16 14.37 1.53
C PHE A 146 -11.22 13.41 2.11
N MET A 147 -11.37 13.38 3.44
CA MET A 147 -12.32 12.51 4.11
C MET A 147 -13.78 12.95 3.92
N LEU A 148 -14.07 14.22 3.59
CA LEU A 148 -15.44 14.70 3.28
C LEU A 148 -16.09 13.96 2.11
N GLU A 149 -15.28 13.45 1.18
CA GLU A 149 -15.77 12.61 0.08
C GLU A 149 -15.57 11.12 0.36
N LEU A 150 -14.40 10.72 0.89
CA LEU A 150 -14.08 9.30 1.04
C LEU A 150 -14.99 8.57 2.04
N TRP A 151 -15.45 9.24 3.11
CA TRP A 151 -16.21 8.57 4.19
C TRP A 151 -17.47 7.85 3.71
N LYS A 152 -18.06 8.29 2.59
CA LYS A 152 -19.28 7.72 1.99
C LYS A 152 -19.05 6.34 1.36
N LEU A 153 -17.80 6.00 1.08
CA LEU A 153 -17.40 4.77 0.39
C LEU A 153 -16.62 3.79 1.26
N ILE A 154 -16.35 4.14 2.52
CA ILE A 154 -15.56 3.32 3.43
C ILE A 154 -16.37 2.94 4.66
N GLY A 155 -16.01 1.80 5.23
CA GLY A 155 -16.69 1.24 6.39
C GLY A 155 -16.03 -0.07 6.82
N PRO A 156 -16.24 -0.50 8.07
CA PRO A 156 -15.55 -1.67 8.62
C PRO A 156 -15.78 -2.94 7.80
N GLU A 157 -16.98 -3.13 7.24
CA GLU A 157 -17.36 -4.28 6.41
C GLU A 157 -17.45 -3.93 4.91
N MET A 158 -16.93 -2.76 4.50
CA MET A 158 -17.02 -2.28 3.12
C MET A 158 -15.62 -2.07 2.53
N ASP A 159 -14.88 -1.11 3.08
CA ASP A 159 -13.55 -0.73 2.61
C ASP A 159 -12.75 -0.15 3.78
N VAL A 160 -11.57 -0.72 4.03
CA VAL A 160 -10.71 -0.41 5.17
C VAL A 160 -9.35 0.11 4.70
N PRO A 161 -9.18 1.44 4.52
CA PRO A 161 -7.90 2.00 4.12
C PRO A 161 -6.78 1.86 5.17
N ALA A 162 -5.57 2.21 4.77
CA ALA A 162 -4.36 2.20 5.60
C ALA A 162 -3.41 3.32 5.18
N GLY A 163 -2.27 3.42 5.86
CA GLY A 163 -1.16 4.26 5.40
C GLY A 163 -0.41 3.67 4.21
N ASP A 164 0.28 4.54 3.47
CA ASP A 164 1.25 4.25 2.41
C ASP A 164 2.22 5.46 2.34
N ILE A 165 2.99 5.61 1.25
CA ILE A 165 3.88 6.77 1.05
C ILE A 165 3.09 8.07 1.23
N GLY A 166 3.57 8.95 2.11
CA GLY A 166 2.93 10.23 2.44
C GLY A 166 1.74 10.15 3.41
N VAL A 167 1.35 8.95 3.87
CA VAL A 167 0.25 8.74 4.83
C VAL A 167 0.74 7.88 5.99
N GLY A 168 1.24 8.53 7.04
CA GLY A 168 1.72 7.90 8.27
C GLY A 168 0.67 7.87 9.38
N GLY A 169 1.13 7.65 10.62
CA GLY A 169 0.24 7.63 11.79
C GLY A 169 -0.48 8.96 12.02
N ARG A 170 0.17 10.09 11.71
CA ARG A 170 -0.41 11.44 11.80
C ARG A 170 -1.60 11.60 10.86
N GLU A 171 -1.41 11.31 9.58
CA GLU A 171 -2.47 11.42 8.56
C GLU A 171 -3.61 10.46 8.87
N ILE A 172 -3.33 9.21 9.27
CA ILE A 172 -4.36 8.27 9.71
C ILE A 172 -5.13 8.80 10.91
N GLY A 173 -4.49 9.49 11.85
CA GLY A 173 -5.16 10.16 12.96
C GLY A 173 -6.14 11.24 12.50
N TYR A 174 -5.72 12.12 11.60
CA TYR A 174 -6.58 13.17 11.06
C TYR A 174 -7.75 12.62 10.22
N LEU A 175 -7.47 11.65 9.36
CA LEU A 175 -8.47 10.95 8.55
C LEU A 175 -9.50 10.24 9.44
N TYR A 176 -9.04 9.48 10.45
CA TYR A 176 -9.92 8.78 11.37
C TYR A 176 -10.74 9.73 12.23
N GLY A 177 -10.12 10.82 12.73
CA GLY A 177 -10.83 11.85 13.47
C GLY A 177 -11.97 12.48 12.67
N MET A 178 -11.73 12.80 11.39
CA MET A 178 -12.77 13.34 10.51
C MET A 178 -13.83 12.30 10.18
N TYR A 179 -13.46 11.04 9.93
CA TYR A 179 -14.42 9.95 9.73
C TYR A 179 -15.36 9.83 10.94
N LYS A 180 -14.82 9.73 12.16
CA LYS A 180 -15.62 9.65 13.39
C LYS A 180 -16.55 10.85 13.57
N LYS A 181 -16.11 12.05 13.19
CA LYS A 181 -16.93 13.26 13.25
C LYS A 181 -18.13 13.19 12.31
N LEU A 182 -17.95 12.61 11.12
CA LEU A 182 -18.99 12.50 10.09
C LEU A 182 -19.96 11.34 10.35
N THR A 183 -19.46 10.21 10.85
CA THR A 183 -20.27 9.00 11.05
C THR A 183 -20.83 8.85 12.46
N HIS A 184 -20.23 9.53 13.45
CA HIS A 184 -20.50 9.33 14.87
C HIS A 184 -20.17 7.91 15.39
N GLU A 185 -19.32 7.17 14.69
CA GLU A 185 -18.95 5.80 15.06
C GLU A 185 -17.48 5.66 15.47
N HIS A 186 -17.19 4.74 16.38
CA HIS A 186 -15.84 4.30 16.71
C HIS A 186 -15.68 2.83 16.28
N ASN A 187 -15.11 2.60 15.10
CA ASN A 187 -15.05 1.27 14.49
C ASN A 187 -13.69 1.00 13.81
N GLY A 188 -13.60 -0.13 13.10
CA GLY A 188 -12.42 -0.63 12.39
C GLY A 188 -12.13 -0.04 11.01
N VAL A 189 -12.76 1.07 10.59
CA VAL A 189 -12.67 1.58 9.21
C VAL A 189 -11.25 1.90 8.71
N LEU A 190 -10.30 2.16 9.61
CA LEU A 190 -8.90 2.42 9.25
C LEU A 190 -7.98 1.50 10.05
N THR A 191 -6.99 0.96 9.35
CA THR A 191 -5.83 0.28 9.95
C THR A 191 -4.66 1.25 10.07
N GLY A 192 -3.71 0.95 10.96
CA GLY A 192 -2.61 1.85 11.24
C GLY A 192 -2.96 3.00 12.20
N LYS A 193 -3.95 2.77 13.04
CA LYS A 193 -4.34 3.63 14.15
C LYS A 193 -3.25 3.65 15.25
N GLY A 194 -3.28 4.67 16.09
CA GLY A 194 -2.43 4.76 17.28
C GLY A 194 -2.90 3.81 18.38
N ILE A 195 -1.97 3.31 19.19
CA ILE A 195 -2.20 2.26 20.21
C ILE A 195 -3.34 2.68 21.17
N ASN A 196 -3.37 3.94 21.58
CA ASN A 196 -4.35 4.49 22.51
C ASN A 196 -5.75 4.72 21.90
N TRP A 197 -5.97 4.44 20.61
CA TRP A 197 -7.26 4.58 19.94
C TRP A 197 -7.51 3.50 18.87
N GLY A 198 -7.18 2.24 19.21
CA GLY A 198 -7.51 1.06 18.41
C GLY A 198 -6.44 0.62 17.41
N GLY A 199 -5.20 1.05 17.61
CA GLY A 199 -4.02 0.53 16.93
C GLY A 199 -3.59 -0.83 17.46
N SER A 200 -2.80 -1.55 16.67
CA SER A 200 -2.20 -2.83 17.06
C SER A 200 -0.73 -2.63 17.37
N LEU A 201 -0.24 -3.34 18.41
CA LEU A 201 1.20 -3.59 18.56
C LEU A 201 1.73 -4.31 17.32
N ILE A 202 3.03 -4.23 17.09
CA ILE A 202 3.74 -4.81 15.93
C ILE A 202 3.42 -4.11 14.59
N ARG A 203 2.42 -3.23 14.52
CA ARG A 203 2.06 -2.56 13.25
C ARG A 203 3.22 -1.75 12.63
N PRO A 204 4.02 -0.96 13.38
CA PRO A 204 5.17 -0.27 12.81
C PRO A 204 6.20 -1.21 12.17
N GLU A 205 6.45 -2.35 12.82
CA GLU A 205 7.47 -3.34 12.46
C GLU A 205 7.00 -4.32 11.36
N ALA A 206 5.70 -4.58 11.29
CA ALA A 206 5.10 -5.75 10.64
C ALA A 206 5.62 -6.03 9.22
N THR A 207 5.69 -5.01 8.36
CA THR A 207 6.11 -5.20 6.96
C THR A 207 7.59 -5.59 6.86
N GLY A 208 8.46 -4.90 7.62
CA GLY A 208 9.89 -5.19 7.62
C GLY A 208 10.18 -6.55 8.26
N PHE A 209 9.50 -6.86 9.36
CA PHE A 209 9.60 -8.16 10.02
C PHE A 209 9.12 -9.28 9.10
N GLY A 210 7.97 -9.11 8.45
CA GLY A 210 7.41 -10.08 7.51
C GLY A 210 8.33 -10.37 6.32
N ALA A 211 8.95 -9.33 5.75
CA ALA A 211 9.92 -9.51 4.66
C ALA A 211 11.12 -10.36 5.09
N VAL A 212 11.65 -10.12 6.30
CA VAL A 212 12.76 -10.90 6.85
C VAL A 212 12.32 -12.32 7.23
N TYR A 213 11.15 -12.49 7.82
CA TYR A 213 10.62 -13.82 8.13
C TYR A 213 10.44 -14.65 6.87
N PHE A 214 9.83 -14.09 5.83
CA PHE A 214 9.66 -14.78 4.56
C PHE A 214 11.01 -15.18 3.93
N ALA A 215 11.97 -14.25 3.89
CA ALA A 215 13.32 -14.54 3.41
C ALA A 215 14.05 -15.60 4.27
N ASN A 216 13.81 -15.63 5.58
CA ASN A 216 14.40 -16.62 6.46
C ASN A 216 13.87 -18.02 6.15
N GLU A 217 12.56 -18.16 5.93
CA GLU A 217 11.96 -19.43 5.47
C GLU A 217 12.50 -19.84 4.10
N MET A 218 12.66 -18.89 3.17
CA MET A 218 13.29 -19.18 1.86
C MET A 218 14.72 -19.71 2.02
N LEU A 219 15.55 -19.07 2.84
CA LEU A 219 16.91 -19.53 3.12
C LEU A 219 16.93 -20.93 3.73
N ALA A 220 15.98 -21.24 4.61
CA ALA A 220 15.89 -22.56 5.22
C ALA A 220 15.67 -23.68 4.18
N THR A 221 14.97 -23.41 3.06
CA THR A 221 14.76 -24.39 1.97
C THR A 221 16.06 -24.84 1.29
N ILE A 222 17.13 -24.05 1.38
CA ILE A 222 18.46 -24.36 0.85
C ILE A 222 19.49 -24.63 1.96
N GLY A 223 19.03 -24.84 3.20
CA GLY A 223 19.90 -25.12 4.35
C GLY A 223 20.69 -23.91 4.85
N GLU A 224 20.25 -22.68 4.55
CA GLU A 224 20.91 -21.44 4.98
C GLU A 224 20.09 -20.67 6.02
N SER A 225 20.68 -19.63 6.61
CA SER A 225 20.00 -18.70 7.54
C SER A 225 20.60 -17.30 7.46
N PHE A 226 19.98 -16.32 8.11
CA PHE A 226 20.52 -14.95 8.19
C PHE A 226 21.83 -14.83 8.97
N LYS A 227 22.16 -15.79 9.83
CA LYS A 227 23.34 -15.74 10.70
C LYS A 227 24.61 -15.54 9.89
N ASN A 228 25.38 -14.50 10.24
CA ASN A 228 26.64 -14.09 9.59
C ASN A 228 26.51 -13.65 8.11
N LYS A 229 25.29 -13.50 7.57
CA LYS A 229 25.11 -12.97 6.21
C LYS A 229 25.27 -11.45 6.19
N ILE A 230 25.86 -10.94 5.11
CA ILE A 230 25.88 -9.51 4.83
C ILE A 230 24.63 -9.17 4.04
N VAL A 231 23.85 -8.20 4.53
CA VAL A 231 22.57 -7.81 3.92
C VAL A 231 22.64 -6.34 3.52
N ALA A 232 22.29 -6.05 2.27
CA ALA A 232 22.07 -4.68 1.82
C ALA A 232 20.57 -4.37 1.88
N VAL A 233 20.19 -3.29 2.55
CA VAL A 233 18.82 -2.77 2.59
C VAL A 233 18.79 -1.41 1.88
N SER A 234 17.76 -1.19 1.08
CA SER A 234 17.43 0.11 0.50
C SER A 234 16.22 0.72 1.20
N GLY A 235 16.20 2.05 1.30
CA GLY A 235 15.20 2.80 2.06
C GLY A 235 15.62 3.14 3.49
N PHE A 236 14.83 4.01 4.12
CA PHE A 236 15.05 4.52 5.48
C PHE A 236 13.75 4.65 6.29
N GLY A 237 12.59 4.36 5.70
CA GLY A 237 11.30 4.42 6.40
C GLY A 237 10.96 3.17 7.19
N ASN A 238 9.74 3.10 7.73
CA ASN A 238 9.24 2.02 8.60
C ASN A 238 9.58 0.59 8.13
N VAL A 239 9.47 0.32 6.82
CA VAL A 239 9.76 -1.02 6.27
C VAL A 239 11.25 -1.35 6.37
N ALA A 240 12.13 -0.41 5.99
CA ALA A 240 13.56 -0.60 6.07
C ALA A 240 14.01 -0.72 7.54
N TRP A 241 13.52 0.16 8.41
CA TRP A 241 13.77 0.08 9.85
C TRP A 241 13.40 -1.29 10.44
N GLY A 242 12.18 -1.78 10.17
CA GLY A 242 11.73 -3.08 10.64
C GLY A 242 12.58 -4.23 10.07
N ALA A 243 12.94 -4.17 8.78
CA ALA A 243 13.77 -5.20 8.15
C ALA A 243 15.19 -5.24 8.73
N ILE A 244 15.81 -4.07 8.95
CA ILE A 244 17.13 -3.95 9.57
C ILE A 244 17.10 -4.51 10.99
N THR A 245 16.08 -4.12 11.77
CA THR A 245 15.86 -4.60 13.14
C THR A 245 15.79 -6.12 13.16
N LYS A 246 14.89 -6.72 12.37
CA LYS A 246 14.70 -8.17 12.39
C LYS A 246 15.89 -8.94 11.85
N ALA A 247 16.51 -8.48 10.76
CA ALA A 247 17.67 -9.15 10.19
C ALA A 247 18.86 -9.16 11.17
N THR A 248 19.07 -8.04 11.88
CA THR A 248 20.10 -7.92 12.91
C THR A 248 19.82 -8.85 14.10
N GLU A 249 18.57 -8.94 14.57
CA GLU A 249 18.17 -9.90 15.61
C GLU A 249 18.43 -11.37 15.22
N LEU A 250 18.32 -11.70 13.93
CA LEU A 250 18.63 -13.03 13.39
C LEU A 250 20.14 -13.25 13.12
N GLY A 251 20.99 -12.29 13.48
CA GLY A 251 22.45 -12.38 13.39
C GLY A 251 23.01 -12.02 12.02
N ALA A 252 22.26 -11.34 11.15
CA ALA A 252 22.79 -10.76 9.94
C ALA A 252 23.54 -9.45 10.22
N LYS A 253 24.49 -9.11 9.34
CA LYS A 253 25.14 -7.80 9.31
C LYS A 253 24.53 -6.96 8.20
N VAL A 254 23.66 -6.02 8.57
CA VAL A 254 23.04 -5.11 7.61
C VAL A 254 23.95 -3.90 7.38
N VAL A 255 24.34 -3.63 6.13
CA VAL A 255 25.43 -2.68 5.82
C VAL A 255 25.01 -1.44 5.03
N THR A 256 23.74 -1.34 4.62
CA THR A 256 23.26 -0.16 3.88
C THR A 256 21.88 0.31 4.33
N ILE A 257 21.67 1.62 4.17
CA ILE A 257 20.37 2.30 4.08
C ILE A 257 20.44 3.29 2.92
N SER A 258 19.29 3.67 2.35
CA SER A 258 19.26 4.65 1.26
C SER A 258 18.04 5.56 1.30
N GLY A 259 18.18 6.76 0.76
CA GLY A 259 17.11 7.74 0.56
C GLY A 259 17.15 8.31 -0.86
N PRO A 260 16.34 9.35 -1.16
CA PRO A 260 16.29 9.96 -2.50
C PRO A 260 17.64 10.54 -2.95
N ASP A 261 18.46 10.99 -1.99
CA ASP A 261 19.71 11.70 -2.26
C ASP A 261 20.95 10.79 -2.29
N GLY A 262 20.81 9.48 -2.05
CA GLY A 262 21.92 8.53 -2.06
C GLY A 262 21.79 7.39 -1.05
N TYR A 263 22.92 6.82 -0.66
CA TYR A 263 22.99 5.72 0.30
C TYR A 263 24.12 5.92 1.32
N VAL A 264 23.95 5.31 2.48
CA VAL A 264 25.00 5.19 3.50
C VAL A 264 25.46 3.73 3.51
N TYR A 265 26.78 3.53 3.50
CA TYR A 265 27.41 2.23 3.68
C TYR A 265 28.16 2.19 5.00
N ASP A 266 27.83 1.19 5.81
CA ASP A 266 28.42 0.95 7.11
C ASP A 266 29.02 -0.46 7.15
N PRO A 267 30.35 -0.61 6.97
CA PRO A 267 30.99 -1.93 6.90
C PRO A 267 30.90 -2.72 8.21
N ASP A 268 30.74 -2.02 9.34
CA ASP A 268 30.60 -2.60 10.67
C ASP A 268 29.15 -3.03 10.97
N GLY A 269 28.20 -2.43 10.25
CA GLY A 269 26.80 -2.79 10.26
C GLY A 269 25.93 -1.82 11.07
N ILE A 270 24.65 -1.79 10.72
CA ILE A 270 23.61 -0.94 11.30
C ILE A 270 22.94 -1.73 12.43
N SER A 271 23.25 -1.37 13.68
CA SER A 271 22.73 -2.03 14.88
C SER A 271 22.64 -1.06 16.07
N GLY A 272 21.89 -1.44 17.12
CA GLY A 272 21.75 -0.66 18.35
C GLY A 272 21.22 0.75 18.10
N GLU A 273 21.91 1.76 18.65
CA GLU A 273 21.53 3.18 18.53
C GLU A 273 21.39 3.66 17.07
N LYS A 274 22.08 3.02 16.10
CA LYS A 274 21.94 3.35 14.67
C LYS A 274 20.54 3.01 14.15
N ILE A 275 19.92 1.95 14.67
CA ILE A 275 18.54 1.56 14.33
C ILE A 275 17.55 2.52 15.00
N ASP A 276 17.79 2.86 16.27
CA ASP A 276 16.94 3.77 17.03
C ASP A 276 16.87 5.17 16.41
N TYR A 277 17.95 5.61 15.75
CA TYR A 277 18.00 6.91 15.07
C TYR A 277 17.13 6.99 13.79
N LEU A 278 16.68 5.86 13.23
CA LEU A 278 15.94 5.88 11.96
C LEU A 278 14.47 6.34 12.08
N LEU A 279 13.87 6.32 13.28
CA LEU A 279 12.46 6.67 13.53
C LEU A 279 12.25 7.66 14.66
#